data_AF-A0A940ZTM9-F1
#
_entry.id   AF-A0A940ZTM9-F1
#
_cell.length_a   1.000
_cell.length_b   1.000
_cell.length_c   1.000
_cell.angle_alpha   90.00
_cell.angle_beta   90.00
_cell.angle_gamma   90.00
#
_symmetry.space_group_name_H-M   'P 1'
#
loop_
_entity.id
_entity.type
_entity.pdbx_description
1 polymer ?
#
loop_
_entity_poly.entity_id
_entity_poly.type
_entity_poly.pdbx_seq_one_letter_code
_entity_poly.pdbx_strand_id
1 'polypeptide(L)'
;MERLRMLEFYNRFSTSEFETANHYTGHDLGAVWTQESTHFRVWAPTATQVLVRLYRSGDQEDLFESVPLFKDRNGTWATVIEGDLNGIYYTYAVTVDEETKEAVDPYAKAV
;
A
#
# COMPACT_ATOMS: atom_id res chain seq x y z
N MET A 1 20.81 -16.70 -10.33
CA MET A 1 20.12 -15.47 -10.81
C MET A 1 19.24 -14.87 -9.71
N GLU A 2 18.36 -15.65 -9.07
CA GLU A 2 17.41 -15.16 -8.05
C GLU A 2 18.05 -14.65 -6.75
N ARG A 3 19.11 -15.33 -6.26
CA ARG A 3 19.88 -14.89 -5.07
C ARG A 3 20.59 -13.54 -5.27
N LEU A 4 20.99 -13.22 -6.51
CA LEU A 4 21.70 -11.97 -6.81
C LEU A 4 20.74 -10.78 -6.77
N ARG A 5 19.55 -10.93 -7.38
CA ARG A 5 18.46 -9.94 -7.29
C ARG A 5 18.02 -9.69 -5.85
N MET A 6 17.91 -10.75 -5.03
CA MET A 6 17.54 -10.60 -3.62
C MET A 6 18.58 -9.80 -2.82
N LEU A 7 19.88 -10.03 -3.07
CA LEU A 7 20.96 -9.28 -2.43
C LEU A 7 21.01 -7.83 -2.91
N GLU A 8 20.79 -7.57 -4.20
CA GLU A 8 20.67 -6.21 -4.74
C GLU A 8 19.47 -5.46 -4.13
N PHE A 9 18.32 -6.13 -4.03
CA PHE A 9 17.16 -5.60 -3.31
C PHE A 9 17.55 -5.27 -1.87
N TYR A 10 18.03 -6.24 -1.10
CA TYR A 10 18.38 -6.03 0.32
C TYR A 10 19.36 -4.86 0.51
N ASN A 11 20.44 -4.81 -0.27
CA ASN A 11 21.43 -3.75 -0.18
C ASN A 11 20.86 -2.36 -0.49
N ARG A 12 19.77 -2.26 -1.27
CA ARG A 12 19.12 -0.98 -1.60
C ARG A 12 18.33 -0.41 -0.43
N PHE A 13 17.76 -1.24 0.44
CA PHE A 13 16.93 -0.79 1.57
C PHE A 13 17.70 -0.68 2.89
N SER A 14 18.86 -1.34 3.00
CA SER A 14 19.65 -1.40 4.24
C SER A 14 20.70 -0.29 4.37
N THR A 15 20.64 0.75 3.54
CA THR A 15 21.54 1.91 3.68
C THR A 15 20.94 2.93 4.63
N SER A 16 21.80 3.64 5.38
CA SER A 16 21.35 4.71 6.28
C SER A 16 20.66 5.84 5.53
N GLU A 17 21.05 6.11 4.28
CA GLU A 17 20.42 7.11 3.44
C GLU A 17 18.99 6.71 3.09
N PHE A 18 18.79 5.42 2.74
CA PHE A 18 17.46 4.90 2.44
C PHE A 18 16.56 4.93 3.68
N GLU A 19 17.08 4.48 4.82
CA GLU A 19 16.36 4.53 6.10
C GLU A 19 16.00 5.98 6.45
N THR A 20 16.96 6.91 6.42
CA THR A 20 16.71 8.32 6.76
C THR A 20 15.65 8.95 5.86
N ALA A 21 15.68 8.67 4.55
CA ALA A 21 14.72 9.23 3.60
C ALA A 21 13.31 8.64 3.77
N ASN A 22 13.20 7.36 4.12
CA ASN A 22 11.94 6.62 4.07
C ASN A 22 11.42 6.16 5.44
N HIS A 23 12.07 6.51 6.55
CA HIS A 23 11.57 6.17 7.88
C HIS A 23 10.29 6.97 8.17
N TYR A 24 9.15 6.28 8.12
CA TYR A 24 7.85 6.87 8.42
C TYR A 24 7.49 6.63 9.90
N THR A 25 7.33 7.72 10.66
CA THR A 25 7.02 7.66 12.10
C THR A 25 5.54 7.90 12.42
N GLY A 26 4.70 8.11 11.40
CA GLY A 26 3.26 8.34 11.59
C GLY A 26 2.53 7.09 12.09
N HIS A 27 1.35 7.29 12.67
CA HIS A 27 0.53 6.24 13.27
C HIS A 27 -0.74 5.92 12.46
N ASP A 28 -0.78 6.39 11.21
CA ASP A 28 -1.90 6.31 10.28
C ASP A 28 -1.61 5.39 9.08
N LEU A 29 -0.66 4.45 9.21
CA LEU A 29 -0.52 3.37 8.25
C LEU A 29 -1.76 2.45 8.31
N GLY A 30 -2.12 1.92 7.15
CA GLY A 30 -3.30 1.10 6.95
C GLY A 30 -4.51 1.92 6.48
N ALA A 31 -5.70 1.37 6.75
CA ALA A 31 -6.97 2.08 6.61
C ALA A 31 -7.37 2.76 7.94
N VAL A 32 -7.55 4.07 7.89
CA VAL A 32 -8.17 4.87 8.96
C VAL A 32 -9.56 5.27 8.49
N TRP A 33 -10.56 4.53 8.96
CA TRP A 33 -11.96 4.68 8.58
C TRP A 33 -12.71 5.64 9.52
N THR A 34 -13.59 6.46 8.93
CA THR A 34 -14.74 7.11 9.56
C THR A 34 -15.97 6.86 8.70
N GLN A 35 -17.16 7.27 9.16
CA GLN A 35 -18.38 7.14 8.37
C GLN A 35 -18.38 8.05 7.13
N GLU A 36 -17.62 9.14 7.17
CA GLU A 36 -17.53 10.12 6.09
C GLU A 36 -16.48 9.76 5.04
N SER A 37 -15.40 9.08 5.43
CA SER A 37 -14.30 8.75 4.52
C SER A 37 -13.39 7.65 5.07
N THR A 38 -12.55 7.09 4.21
CA THR A 38 -11.42 6.25 4.64
C THR A 38 -10.12 6.79 4.07
N HIS A 39 -9.17 7.02 4.96
CA HIS A 39 -7.80 7.40 4.62
C HIS A 39 -6.96 6.12 4.51
N PHE A 40 -6.42 5.86 3.32
CA PHE A 40 -5.50 4.76 3.08
C PHE A 40 -4.08 5.28 3.06
N ARG A 41 -3.17 4.60 3.75
CA ARG A 41 -1.73 4.87 3.67
C ARG A 41 -0.92 3.58 3.74
N VAL A 42 -0.01 3.40 2.78
CA VAL A 42 0.91 2.26 2.76
C VAL A 42 2.34 2.73 2.53
N TRP A 43 3.30 2.09 3.18
CA TRP A 43 4.72 2.32 2.95
C TRP A 43 5.20 1.47 1.77
N ALA A 44 5.54 2.11 0.66
CA ALA A 44 6.00 1.44 -0.56
C ALA A 44 7.02 2.33 -1.31
N PRO A 45 8.17 2.65 -0.70
CA PRO A 45 9.13 3.65 -1.20
C PRO A 45 9.71 3.36 -2.58
N THR A 46 9.78 2.08 -2.97
CA THR A 46 10.29 1.67 -4.29
C THR A 46 9.20 1.52 -5.34
N ALA A 47 7.93 1.68 -4.98
CA ALA A 47 6.86 1.59 -5.95
C ALA A 47 6.92 2.75 -6.95
N THR A 48 6.49 2.46 -8.18
CA THR A 48 6.21 3.46 -9.21
C THR A 48 4.72 3.76 -9.32
N GLN A 49 3.87 2.82 -8.87
CA GLN A 49 2.42 2.96 -8.80
C GLN A 49 1.86 2.13 -7.65
N VAL A 50 0.84 2.67 -6.98
CA VAL A 50 0.04 1.96 -5.98
C VAL A 50 -1.44 2.22 -6.25
N LEU A 51 -2.25 1.16 -6.23
CA LEU A 51 -3.71 1.21 -6.27
C LEU A 51 -4.26 0.56 -4.99
N VAL A 52 -5.31 1.13 -4.42
CA VAL A 52 -6.20 0.38 -3.51
C VAL A 52 -7.31 -0.24 -4.34
N ARG A 53 -7.56 -1.53 -4.15
CA ARG A 53 -8.57 -2.31 -4.85
C ARG A 53 -9.69 -2.62 -3.88
N LEU A 54 -10.93 -2.28 -4.23
CA LEU A 54 -12.10 -2.42 -3.37
C LEU A 54 -13.01 -3.55 -3.85
N TYR A 55 -13.43 -4.40 -2.91
CA TYR A 55 -14.20 -5.61 -3.15
C TYR A 55 -15.47 -5.64 -2.29
N ARG A 56 -16.56 -6.19 -2.82
CA ARG A 56 -17.83 -6.33 -2.08
C ARG A 56 -17.81 -7.49 -1.09
N SER A 57 -16.92 -8.45 -1.27
CA SER A 57 -16.76 -9.63 -0.43
C SER A 57 -15.28 -10.03 -0.36
N GLY A 58 -14.98 -11.11 0.38
CA GLY A 58 -13.63 -11.70 0.43
C GLY A 58 -13.22 -12.43 -0.86
N ASP A 59 -14.10 -12.52 -1.86
CA ASP A 59 -13.81 -13.16 -3.14
C ASP A 59 -13.18 -12.18 -4.12
N GLN A 60 -12.09 -12.59 -4.78
CA GLN A 60 -11.37 -11.72 -5.73
C GLN A 60 -12.22 -11.32 -6.95
N GLU A 61 -13.28 -12.07 -7.26
CA GLU A 61 -14.18 -11.77 -8.39
C GLU A 61 -15.11 -10.59 -8.11
N ASP A 62 -15.28 -10.18 -6.84
CA ASP A 62 -16.16 -9.10 -6.43
C ASP A 62 -15.49 -7.71 -6.41
N LEU A 63 -14.39 -7.55 -7.17
CA LEU A 63 -13.76 -6.26 -7.40
C LEU A 63 -14.75 -5.30 -8.06
N PHE A 64 -14.95 -4.13 -7.45
CA PHE A 64 -15.81 -3.10 -8.05
C PHE A 64 -15.10 -1.78 -8.32
N GLU A 65 -13.96 -1.52 -7.69
CA GLU A 65 -13.22 -0.28 -7.89
C GLU A 65 -11.71 -0.43 -7.67
N SER A 66 -10.92 0.40 -8.35
CA SER A 66 -9.48 0.54 -8.12
C SER A 66 -9.12 2.02 -8.13
N VAL A 67 -8.59 2.52 -7.01
CA VAL A 67 -8.31 3.94 -6.81
C VAL A 67 -6.80 4.14 -6.69
N PRO A 68 -6.19 5.07 -7.44
CA PRO A 68 -4.76 5.36 -7.29
C PRO A 68 -4.47 6.00 -5.94
N LEU A 69 -3.36 5.56 -5.34
CA LEU A 69 -2.69 6.30 -4.28
C LEU A 69 -1.62 7.19 -4.89
N PHE A 70 -1.28 8.27 -4.20
CA PHE A 70 -0.24 9.20 -4.60
C PHE A 70 0.93 9.18 -3.62
N LYS A 71 2.14 9.39 -4.13
CA LYS A 71 3.33 9.53 -3.29
C LYS A 71 3.13 10.63 -2.27
N ASP A 72 3.51 10.34 -1.03
CA ASP A 72 3.51 11.25 0.10
C ASP A 72 4.87 11.11 0.83
N ARG A 73 5.00 11.74 1.99
CA ARG A 73 6.21 11.80 2.80
C ARG A 73 6.78 10.41 3.15
N ASN A 74 8.10 10.36 3.28
CA ASN A 74 8.87 9.23 3.79
C ASN A 74 8.52 7.87 3.15
N GLY A 75 8.38 7.84 1.82
CA GLY A 75 8.14 6.61 1.08
C GLY A 75 6.71 6.06 1.18
N THR A 76 5.80 6.83 1.78
CA THR A 76 4.39 6.44 1.86
C THR A 76 3.63 6.82 0.60
N TRP A 77 2.55 6.08 0.37
CA TRP A 77 1.52 6.35 -0.62
C TRP A 77 0.22 6.54 0.10
N ALA A 78 -0.58 7.52 -0.30
CA ALA A 78 -1.84 7.83 0.37
C ALA A 78 -2.96 8.22 -0.60
N THR A 79 -4.20 7.95 -0.19
CA THR A 79 -5.41 8.49 -0.82
C THR A 79 -6.52 8.59 0.23
N VAL A 80 -7.56 9.37 -0.10
CA VAL A 80 -8.78 9.48 0.70
C VAL A 80 -9.94 9.13 -0.20
N ILE A 81 -10.78 8.22 0.26
CA ILE A 81 -12.02 7.85 -0.42
C ILE A 81 -13.18 8.32 0.44
N GLU A 82 -14.01 9.20 -0.11
CA GLU A 82 -15.21 9.71 0.55
C GLU A 82 -16.31 8.64 0.58
N GLY A 83 -17.09 8.63 1.65
CA GLY A 83 -18.17 7.68 1.91
C GLY A 83 -17.81 6.60 2.93
N ASP A 84 -18.85 5.89 3.37
CA ASP A 84 -18.73 4.81 4.34
C ASP A 84 -18.27 3.52 3.65
N LEU A 85 -17.03 3.10 3.94
CA LEU A 85 -16.46 1.83 3.47
C LEU A 85 -16.57 0.69 4.50
N ASN A 86 -17.45 0.81 5.50
CA ASN A 86 -17.67 -0.27 6.45
C ASN A 86 -18.14 -1.55 5.74
N GLY A 87 -17.47 -2.67 6.02
CA GLY A 87 -17.74 -3.97 5.39
C GLY A 87 -17.17 -4.12 3.97
N ILE A 88 -16.47 -3.11 3.44
CA ILE A 88 -15.77 -3.21 2.16
C ILE A 88 -14.38 -3.81 2.39
N TYR A 89 -14.05 -4.79 1.55
CA TYR A 89 -12.76 -5.47 1.56
C TYR A 89 -11.79 -4.73 0.66
N TYR A 90 -10.49 -4.76 0.98
CA TYR A 90 -9.48 -4.14 0.15
C TYR A 90 -8.13 -4.85 0.15
N THR A 91 -7.37 -4.61 -0.92
CA THR A 91 -5.96 -4.96 -1.07
C THR A 91 -5.21 -3.79 -1.71
N TYR A 92 -3.88 -3.84 -1.71
CA TYR A 92 -3.06 -2.97 -2.54
C TYR A 92 -2.53 -3.73 -3.75
N ALA A 93 -2.63 -3.14 -4.93
CA ALA A 93 -1.83 -3.51 -6.09
C ALA A 93 -0.65 -2.54 -6.22
N VAL A 94 0.57 -3.06 -6.06
CA VAL A 94 1.82 -2.30 -5.99
C VAL A 94 2.70 -2.67 -7.18
N THR A 95 3.16 -1.66 -7.92
CA THR A 95 4.06 -1.86 -9.06
C THR A 95 5.49 -1.45 -8.70
N VAL A 96 6.43 -2.39 -8.84
CA VAL A 96 7.88 -2.19 -8.64
C VAL A 96 8.59 -2.82 -9.85
N ASP A 97 9.52 -2.09 -10.48
CA ASP A 97 10.26 -2.58 -11.65
C ASP A 97 9.37 -3.20 -12.75
N GLU A 98 8.26 -2.51 -13.06
CA GLU A 98 7.24 -2.91 -14.06
C GLU A 98 6.42 -4.16 -13.69
N GLU A 99 6.68 -4.79 -12.55
CA GLU A 99 5.90 -5.91 -12.03
C GLU A 99 4.87 -5.44 -11.00
N THR A 100 3.59 -5.73 -11.25
CA THR A 100 2.51 -5.47 -10.30
C THR A 100 2.24 -6.71 -9.44
N LYS A 101 2.22 -6.54 -8.12
CA LYS A 101 1.81 -7.57 -7.15
C LYS A 101 0.66 -7.05 -6.30
N GLU A 102 -0.24 -7.97 -5.95
CA GLU A 102 -1.34 -7.69 -5.04
C GLU A 102 -1.02 -8.24 -3.64
N ALA A 103 -1.32 -7.46 -2.61
CA ALA A 103 -1.06 -7.83 -1.23
C ALA A 103 -2.16 -7.30 -0.29
N VAL A 104 -2.46 -8.08 0.75
CA VAL A 104 -3.25 -7.63 1.90
C VAL A 104 -2.46 -6.57 2.66
N ASP A 105 -3.16 -5.60 3.23
CA ASP A 105 -2.54 -4.58 4.07
C ASP A 105 -1.85 -5.20 5.31
N PRO A 106 -0.54 -4.99 5.53
CA PRO A 106 0.14 -5.44 6.74
C PRO A 106 -0.46 -4.88 8.04
N TYR A 107 -1.20 -3.78 7.95
CA TYR A 107 -1.90 -3.11 9.04
C TYR A 107 -3.41 -3.40 9.04
N ALA A 108 -3.88 -4.40 8.27
CA ALA A 108 -5.27 -4.83 8.29
C ALA A 108 -5.71 -5.19 9.73
N LYS A 109 -6.86 -4.65 10.14
CA LYS A 109 -7.45 -4.88 11.47
C LYS A 109 -8.51 -5.99 11.47
N ALA A 110 -8.95 -6.42 10.28
CA ALA A 110 -9.90 -7.50 10.04
C ALA A 110 -9.60 -8.15 8.68
N VAL A 111 -9.85 -9.46 8.56
CA VAL A 111 -9.71 -10.28 7.34
C VAL A 111 -10.84 -11.31 7.23
#